data_AF-A0A960D4N5-F1
#
_entry.id   AF-A0A960D4N5-F1
#
_cell.length_a   1.000
_cell.length_b   1.000
_cell.length_c   1.000
_cell.angle_alpha   90.00
_cell.angle_beta   90.00
_cell.angle_gamma   90.00
#
_symmetry.space_group_name_H-M   'P 1'
#
loop_
_entity.id
_entity.type
_entity.pdbx_description
1 polymer ?
#
loop_
_entity_poly.entity_id
_entity_poly.type
_entity_poly.pdbx_seq_one_letter_code
_entity_poly.pdbx_strand_id
1 'polypeptide(L)'
;SHPAQLTTLTRRAELAEELGIDVFLVMPFTTDFMRLTPERYIHELLVERLHVVEVVVGENFTFGKKAAGNVDALRKAGERFGFAVEAMSLVTEHHQSETVTFSSTYIRSCVDAGDV
;
A
#
# COMPACT_ATOMS: atom_id res chain seq x y z
N SER A 1 -5.23 13.91 14.78
CA SER A 1 -5.27 14.77 13.57
C SER A 1 -4.93 13.91 12.36
N HIS A 2 -5.43 14.25 11.19
CA HIS A 2 -4.98 13.60 9.95
C HIS A 2 -3.60 14.16 9.58
N PRO A 3 -2.61 13.32 9.22
CA PRO A 3 -1.27 13.82 8.99
C PRO A 3 -1.22 14.67 7.70
N ALA A 4 -0.37 15.69 7.65
CA ALA A 4 -0.31 16.67 6.54
C ALA A 4 -0.07 16.02 5.17
N GLN A 5 -0.82 16.39 4.15
CA GLN A 5 -0.71 15.78 2.82
C GLN A 5 0.58 16.23 2.11
N LEU A 6 1.42 15.27 1.69
CA LEU A 6 2.60 15.55 0.86
C LEU A 6 2.24 15.92 -0.57
N THR A 7 1.15 15.35 -1.10
CA THR A 7 0.61 15.63 -2.43
C THR A 7 -0.90 15.60 -2.41
N THR A 8 -1.54 16.32 -3.34
CA THR A 8 -2.97 16.18 -3.62
C THR A 8 -3.25 14.82 -4.27
N LEU A 9 -4.52 14.36 -4.23
CA LEU A 9 -4.93 13.14 -4.92
C LEU A 9 -4.65 13.22 -6.43
N THR A 10 -4.96 14.36 -7.05
CA THR A 10 -4.69 14.62 -8.47
C THR A 10 -3.20 14.50 -8.78
N ARG A 11 -2.32 15.14 -8.00
CA ARG A 11 -0.88 15.04 -8.24
C ARG A 11 -0.35 13.62 -8.05
N ARG A 12 -0.93 12.84 -7.13
CA ARG A 12 -0.57 11.42 -6.98
C ARG A 12 -0.96 10.57 -8.19
N ALA A 13 -2.13 10.84 -8.78
CA ALA A 13 -2.57 10.16 -9.99
C ALA A 13 -1.68 10.51 -11.20
N GLU A 14 -1.31 11.79 -11.36
CA GLU A 14 -0.35 12.23 -12.39
C GLU A 14 1.02 11.53 -12.23
N LEU A 15 1.57 11.49 -11.01
CA LEU A 15 2.84 10.80 -10.75
C LEU A 15 2.75 9.29 -11.04
N ALA A 16 1.60 8.66 -10.77
CA ALA A 16 1.38 7.26 -11.09
C ALA A 16 1.35 7.02 -12.61
N GLU A 17 0.66 7.89 -13.37
CA GLU A 17 0.62 7.87 -14.83
C GLU A 17 2.02 8.10 -15.44
N GLU A 18 2.78 9.06 -14.92
CA GLU A 18 4.17 9.34 -15.34
C GLU A 18 5.10 8.10 -15.18
N LEU A 19 4.79 7.21 -14.23
CA LEU A 19 5.50 5.94 -13.99
C LEU A 19 4.96 4.76 -14.83
N GLY A 20 3.94 4.97 -15.65
CA GLY A 20 3.38 3.96 -16.54
C GLY A 20 2.25 3.12 -15.94
N ILE A 21 1.59 3.58 -14.87
CA ILE A 21 0.39 2.91 -14.34
C ILE A 21 -0.82 3.18 -15.25
N ASP A 22 -1.41 2.13 -15.82
CA ASP A 22 -2.57 2.25 -16.72
C ASP A 22 -3.86 2.69 -16.00
N VAL A 23 -4.06 2.24 -14.76
CA VAL A 23 -5.27 2.50 -13.98
C VAL A 23 -4.94 2.81 -12.53
N PHE A 24 -5.37 4.00 -12.07
CA PHE A 24 -5.29 4.41 -10.67
C PHE A 24 -6.67 4.28 -9.99
N LEU A 25 -6.85 3.23 -9.18
CA LEU A 25 -8.11 2.97 -8.49
C LEU A 25 -8.15 3.62 -7.10
N VAL A 26 -9.03 4.60 -6.91
CA VAL A 26 -9.32 5.19 -5.59
C VAL A 26 -10.41 4.38 -4.91
N MET A 27 -10.06 3.71 -3.80
CA MET A 27 -11.00 2.96 -2.98
C MET A 27 -11.48 3.80 -1.79
N PRO A 28 -12.76 4.23 -1.75
CA PRO A 28 -13.28 4.97 -0.60
C PRO A 28 -13.33 4.06 0.64
N PHE A 29 -12.77 4.54 1.74
CA PHE A 29 -12.70 3.80 3.00
C PHE A 29 -14.02 3.89 3.77
N THR A 30 -15.08 3.33 3.19
CA THR A 30 -16.44 3.34 3.77
C THR A 30 -16.56 2.39 4.95
N THR A 31 -17.62 2.54 5.74
CA THR A 31 -17.92 1.62 6.86
C THR A 31 -18.01 0.15 6.40
N ASP A 32 -18.54 -0.09 5.21
CA ASP A 32 -18.65 -1.45 4.65
C ASP A 32 -17.27 -1.99 4.29
N PHE A 33 -16.42 -1.17 3.67
CA PHE A 33 -15.03 -1.54 3.36
C PHE A 33 -14.23 -1.85 4.63
N MET A 34 -14.39 -1.02 5.67
CA MET A 34 -13.76 -1.22 6.98
C MET A 34 -14.17 -2.52 7.69
N ARG A 35 -15.33 -3.08 7.35
CA ARG A 35 -15.86 -4.30 7.96
C ARG A 35 -15.44 -5.56 7.23
N LEU A 36 -14.86 -5.45 6.03
CA LEU A 36 -14.38 -6.61 5.27
C LEU A 36 -13.34 -7.36 6.08
N THR A 37 -13.54 -8.66 6.28
CA THR A 37 -12.48 -9.50 6.83
C THR A 37 -11.37 -9.66 5.78
N PRO A 38 -10.14 -10.06 6.16
CA PRO A 38 -9.09 -10.33 5.19
C PRO A 38 -9.53 -11.28 4.07
N GLU A 39 -10.29 -12.32 4.40
CA GLU A 39 -10.78 -13.32 3.44
C GLU A 39 -11.75 -12.69 2.44
N ARG A 40 -12.69 -11.85 2.93
CA ARG A 40 -13.64 -11.13 2.07
C ARG A 40 -12.93 -10.10 1.21
N TYR A 41 -11.96 -9.37 1.75
CA TYR A 41 -11.14 -8.44 0.98
C TYR A 41 -10.44 -9.17 -0.17
N ILE A 42 -9.78 -10.30 0.09
CA ILE A 42 -9.08 -11.04 -0.96
C ILE A 42 -10.06 -11.59 -2.00
N HIS A 43 -11.10 -12.30 -1.55
CA HIS A 43 -12.03 -12.95 -2.46
C HIS A 43 -12.83 -11.93 -3.28
N GLU A 44 -13.52 -11.00 -2.62
CA GLU A 44 -14.46 -10.09 -3.29
C GLU A 44 -13.75 -9.00 -4.08
N LEU A 45 -12.59 -8.52 -3.63
CA LEU A 45 -11.86 -7.45 -4.32
C LEU A 45 -10.81 -8.01 -5.28
N LEU A 46 -9.85 -8.79 -4.77
CA LEU A 46 -8.70 -9.20 -5.58
C LEU A 46 -9.08 -10.28 -6.60
N VAL A 47 -9.85 -11.29 -6.19
CA VAL A 47 -10.20 -12.42 -7.05
C VAL A 47 -11.40 -12.09 -7.95
N GLU A 48 -12.56 -11.75 -7.37
CA GLU A 48 -13.81 -11.61 -8.14
C GLU A 48 -13.91 -10.32 -8.95
N ARG A 49 -13.33 -9.21 -8.49
CA ARG A 49 -13.45 -7.91 -9.16
C ARG A 49 -12.23 -7.58 -10.00
N LEU A 50 -11.05 -7.65 -9.39
CA LEU A 50 -9.81 -7.26 -10.05
C LEU A 50 -9.17 -8.39 -10.86
N HIS A 51 -9.55 -9.66 -10.61
CA HIS A 51 -8.99 -10.83 -11.29
C HIS A 51 -7.45 -10.81 -11.28
N VAL A 52 -6.86 -10.51 -10.12
CA VAL A 52 -5.41 -10.34 -10.01
C VAL A 52 -4.68 -11.63 -10.36
N VAL A 53 -3.58 -11.50 -11.10
CA VAL A 53 -2.61 -12.58 -11.32
C VAL A 53 -1.37 -12.40 -10.45
N GLU A 54 -1.12 -11.17 -10.00
CA GLU A 54 0.00 -10.81 -9.13
C GLU A 54 -0.38 -9.61 -8.24
N VAL A 55 0.12 -9.61 -7.01
CA VAL A 55 -0.06 -8.54 -6.03
C VAL A 55 1.31 -8.11 -5.52
N VAL A 56 1.68 -6.86 -5.78
CA VAL A 56 2.92 -6.25 -5.28
C VAL A 56 2.59 -5.28 -4.16
N VAL A 57 3.16 -5.48 -2.97
CA VAL A 57 2.93 -4.63 -1.79
C VAL A 57 4.21 -4.42 -1.00
N GLY A 58 4.27 -3.39 -0.16
CA GLY A 58 5.34 -3.27 0.83
C GLY A 58 5.26 -4.38 1.89
N GLU A 59 6.39 -4.79 2.45
CA GLU A 59 6.46 -5.82 3.49
C GLU A 59 5.64 -5.51 4.75
N ASN A 60 5.35 -4.23 4.98
CA ASN A 60 4.52 -3.72 6.08
C ASN A 60 3.03 -3.56 5.72
N PHE A 61 2.58 -4.08 4.57
CA PHE A 61 1.20 -3.95 4.13
C PHE A 61 0.22 -4.72 5.04
N THR A 62 -0.86 -4.04 5.42
CA THR A 62 -1.97 -4.63 6.18
C THR A 62 -3.30 -4.25 5.58
N PHE A 63 -4.30 -5.11 5.75
CA PHE A 63 -5.63 -4.92 5.17
C PHE A 63 -6.71 -5.64 6.00
N GLY A 64 -7.96 -5.46 5.58
CA GLY A 64 -9.12 -6.01 6.26
C GLY A 64 -9.40 -5.35 7.61
N LYS A 65 -10.48 -5.79 8.24
CA LYS A 65 -11.03 -5.25 9.46
C LYS A 65 -9.97 -5.27 10.56
N LYS A 66 -9.71 -4.09 11.14
CA LYS A 66 -8.68 -3.87 12.17
C LYS A 66 -7.28 -4.29 11.75
N ALA A 67 -6.95 -4.19 10.45
CA ALA A 67 -5.64 -4.57 9.92
C ALA A 67 -5.26 -6.03 10.23
N ALA A 68 -6.24 -6.93 10.28
CA ALA A 68 -6.04 -8.34 10.62
C ALA A 68 -5.34 -9.15 9.51
N GLY A 69 -5.37 -8.65 8.27
CA GLY A 69 -4.68 -9.25 7.12
C GLY A 69 -3.28 -8.66 6.95
N ASN A 70 -2.35 -9.49 6.52
CA ASN A 70 -0.95 -9.13 6.26
C ASN A 70 -0.43 -9.85 5.00
N VAL A 71 0.83 -9.60 4.65
CA VAL A 71 1.48 -10.21 3.48
C VAL A 71 1.43 -11.75 3.49
N ASP A 72 1.57 -12.38 4.66
CA ASP A 72 1.50 -13.85 4.75
C ASP A 72 0.08 -14.38 4.48
N ALA A 73 -0.95 -13.64 4.88
CA ALA A 73 -2.33 -13.96 4.52
C ALA A 73 -2.55 -13.85 3.00
N LEU A 74 -1.94 -12.86 2.33
CA LEU A 74 -1.97 -12.76 0.87
C LEU A 74 -1.26 -13.95 0.22
N ARG A 75 -0.06 -14.33 0.68
CA ARG A 75 0.69 -15.47 0.12
C ARG A 75 -0.10 -16.77 0.18
N LYS A 76 -0.66 -17.09 1.35
CA LYS A 76 -1.52 -18.27 1.54
C LYS A 76 -2.75 -18.24 0.63
N ALA A 77 -3.33 -17.06 0.43
CA ALA A 77 -4.46 -16.93 -0.47
C ALA A 77 -4.05 -17.02 -1.95
N GLY A 78 -2.87 -16.51 -2.31
CA GLY A 78 -2.28 -16.64 -3.64
C GLY A 78 -2.07 -18.09 -4.03
N GLU A 79 -1.54 -18.91 -3.11
CA GLU A 79 -1.44 -20.37 -3.28
C GLU A 79 -2.81 -21.03 -3.56
N ARG A 80 -3.87 -20.55 -2.91
CA ARG A 80 -5.23 -21.09 -3.03
C ARG A 80 -5.96 -20.63 -4.29
N PHE A 81 -5.81 -19.36 -4.66
CA PHE A 81 -6.61 -18.70 -5.71
C PHE A 81 -5.83 -18.48 -7.01
N GLY A 82 -4.54 -18.82 -7.04
CA GLY A 82 -3.74 -18.81 -8.27
C GLY A 82 -3.17 -17.44 -8.64
N PHE A 83 -2.78 -16.62 -7.67
CA PHE A 83 -2.07 -15.36 -7.91
C PHE A 83 -0.73 -15.28 -7.15
N ALA A 84 0.24 -14.59 -7.73
CA ALA A 84 1.55 -14.36 -7.11
C ALA A 84 1.51 -13.20 -6.12
N VAL A 85 2.42 -13.20 -5.14
CA VAL A 85 2.56 -12.11 -4.17
C VAL A 85 4.02 -11.74 -4.04
N GLU A 86 4.35 -10.51 -4.42
CA GLU A 86 5.66 -9.91 -4.22
C GLU A 86 5.60 -8.91 -3.06
N ALA A 87 6.50 -9.09 -2.10
CA ALA A 87 6.62 -8.20 -0.94
C ALA A 87 7.91 -7.39 -1.07
N MET A 88 7.76 -6.10 -1.31
CA MET A 88 8.87 -5.17 -1.47
C MET A 88 9.40 -4.76 -0.09
N SER A 89 10.71 -4.93 0.12
CA SER A 89 11.37 -4.40 1.30
C SER A 89 11.30 -2.88 1.32
N LEU A 90 11.31 -2.31 2.53
CA LEU A 90 11.31 -0.86 2.68
C LEU A 90 12.61 -0.28 2.11
N VAL A 91 12.49 0.84 1.38
CA VAL A 91 13.64 1.50 0.78
C VAL A 91 14.45 2.18 1.87
N THR A 92 15.72 1.81 1.99
CA THR A 92 16.65 2.37 2.97
C THR A 92 17.88 2.97 2.31
N GLU A 93 18.41 4.03 2.91
CA GLU A 93 19.71 4.61 2.54
C GLU A 93 20.62 4.66 3.76
N HIS A 94 21.89 4.32 3.55
CA HIS A 94 22.92 4.33 4.59
C HIS A 94 23.74 5.62 4.48
N HIS A 95 23.58 6.52 5.45
CA HIS A 95 24.40 7.73 5.55
C HIS A 95 25.32 7.64 6.75
N GLN A 96 26.63 7.48 6.52
CA GLN A 96 27.74 7.50 7.49
C GLN A 96 27.48 6.77 8.83
N SER A 97 26.66 7.33 9.72
CA SER A 97 26.29 6.80 11.04
C SER A 97 24.82 6.37 11.21
N GLU A 98 23.93 6.57 10.23
CA GLU A 98 22.50 6.29 10.34
C GLU A 98 21.96 5.57 9.10
N THR A 99 20.97 4.69 9.31
CA THR A 99 20.19 4.08 8.25
C THR A 99 18.82 4.73 8.26
N VAL A 100 18.48 5.41 7.17
CA VAL A 100 17.20 6.09 7.02
C VAL A 100 16.27 5.21 6.21
N THR A 101 15.04 4.99 6.69
CA THR A 101 13.98 4.32 5.94
C THR A 101 13.06 5.36 5.32
N PHE A 102 12.96 5.37 4.00
CA PHE A 102 12.07 6.31 3.31
C PHE A 102 10.61 5.93 3.55
N SER A 103 9.86 6.85 4.14
CA SER A 103 8.43 6.69 4.39
C SER A 103 7.73 8.05 4.33
N SER A 104 6.42 8.07 4.10
CA SER A 104 5.64 9.31 4.19
C SER A 104 5.77 10.00 5.54
N THR A 105 6.00 9.26 6.63
CA THR A 105 6.23 9.83 7.96
C THR A 105 7.55 10.58 8.01
N TYR A 106 8.63 9.95 7.50
CA TYR A 106 9.95 10.57 7.44
C TYR A 106 9.97 11.82 6.55
N ILE A 107 9.41 11.73 5.35
CA ILE A 107 9.38 12.88 4.43
C ILE A 107 8.57 14.05 5.03
N ARG A 108 7.48 13.78 5.74
CA ARG A 108 6.74 14.84 6.46
C ARG A 108 7.59 15.47 7.55
N SER A 109 8.36 14.69 8.31
CA SER A 109 9.24 15.27 9.33
C SER A 109 10.34 16.16 8.75
N CYS A 110 10.91 15.82 7.58
CA CYS A 110 11.89 16.67 6.90
C CYS A 110 11.25 18.00 6.46
N VAL A 111 10.07 17.93 5.81
CA VAL A 111 9.33 19.12 5.40
C VAL A 111 8.94 20.00 6.59
N ASP A 112 8.45 19.40 7.68
CA ASP A 112 8.07 20.12 8.90
C ASP A 112 9.30 20.78 9.57
N ALA A 113 10.49 20.19 9.42
CA ALA A 113 11.75 20.73 9.90
C ALA A 113 12.40 21.78 8.96
N GLY A 114 11.87 21.95 7.74
CA GLY A 114 12.46 22.80 6.71
C GLY A 114 13.70 22.21 6.01
N ASP A 115 13.90 20.90 6.11
CA ASP A 115 14.97 20.14 5.46
C ASP A 115 14.50 19.67 4.08
N VAL A 116 14.73 20.49 3.05
CA VAL A 116 14.18 20.34 1.67
C VAL A 116 15.25 20.24 0.59
#